data_AF-A0A5C8MK87-F1
#
_entry.id   AF-A0A5C8MK87-F1
#
_cell.length_a   1.000
_cell.length_b   1.000
_cell.length_c   1.000
_cell.angle_alpha   90.00
_cell.angle_beta   90.00
_cell.angle_gamma   90.00
#
_symmetry.space_group_name_H-M   'P 1'
#
loop_
_entity.id
_entity.type
_entity.pdbx_description
1 polymer ?
#
loop_
_entity_poly.entity_id
_entity_poly.type
_entity_poly.pdbx_seq_one_letter_code
_entity_poly.pdbx_strand_id
1 'polypeptide(L)'
;KANLLFIIFTYFLHTLGELCLSPVGLSMVSKLAPVRLASLLMGVWLAGTGVAQLLAGQLAAFTQSLGYLEIFSLISGVTIGLGLILLLLTKKLVRMMN
;
A
#
# COMPACT_ATOMS: atom_id res chain seq x y z
N LYS A 1 -14.54 0.41 24.89
CA LYS A 1 -15.35 -0.29 23.87
C LYS A 1 -15.40 0.61 22.65
N ALA A 2 -14.85 0.17 21.51
CA ALA A 2 -14.92 0.96 20.28
C ALA A 2 -16.38 1.04 19.81
N ASN A 3 -16.81 2.22 19.38
CA ASN A 3 -18.12 2.42 18.80
C ASN A 3 -18.15 1.77 17.40
N LEU A 4 -19.24 1.10 17.02
CA LEU A 4 -19.39 0.46 15.71
C LEU A 4 -19.12 1.45 14.56
N LEU A 5 -19.49 2.71 14.75
CA LEU A 5 -19.19 3.80 13.81
C LEU A 5 -17.70 3.98 13.52
N PHE A 6 -16.83 3.75 14.51
CA PHE A 6 -15.38 3.85 14.33
C PHE A 6 -14.88 2.77 13.37
N ILE A 7 -15.36 1.53 13.54
CA ILE A 7 -14.99 0.42 12.67
C ILE A 7 -15.45 0.69 11.23
N ILE A 8 -16.72 1.10 11.05
CA ILE A 8 -17.26 1.42 9.72
C ILE A 8 -16.40 2.48 9.02
N PHE A 9 -16.05 3.56 9.74
CA PHE A 9 -15.26 4.64 9.16
C PHE A 9 -13.83 4.21 8.82
N THR A 10 -13.18 3.40 9.66
CA THR A 10 -11.84 2.87 9.38
C THR A 10 -11.80 2.00 8.14
N TYR A 11 -12.77 1.09 7.97
CA TYR A 11 -12.86 0.26 6.77
C TYR A 11 -13.21 1.09 5.53
N PHE A 12 -14.11 2.07 5.67
CA PHE A 12 -14.45 2.98 4.57
C PHE A 12 -13.22 3.74 4.06
N LEU A 13 -12.43 4.33 4.96
CA LEU A 13 -11.20 5.02 4.58
C LEU A 13 -10.15 4.07 3.97
N HIS A 14 -10.02 2.87 4.50
CA HIS A 14 -9.09 1.87 3.97
C HIS A 14 -9.45 1.49 2.54
N THR A 15 -10.72 1.16 2.28
CA THR A 15 -11.22 0.81 0.95
C THR A 15 -11.10 1.98 -0.04
N LEU A 16 -11.33 3.22 0.42
CA LEU A 16 -11.14 4.41 -0.42
C LEU A 16 -9.67 4.54 -0.84
N GLY A 17 -8.73 4.30 0.08
CA GLY A 17 -7.30 4.28 -0.22
C GLY A 17 -6.91 3.18 -1.21
N GLU A 18 -7.41 1.96 -1.02
CA GLU A 18 -7.19 0.86 -1.95
C GLU A 18 -7.71 1.16 -3.36
N LEU A 19 -8.89 1.79 -3.45
CA LEU A 19 -9.49 2.15 -4.73
C LEU A 19 -8.69 3.22 -5.48
N CYS A 20 -7.99 4.10 -4.77
CA CYS A 20 -7.09 5.08 -5.39
C CYS A 20 -5.77 4.43 -5.85
N LEU A 21 -5.25 3.45 -5.12
CA LEU A 21 -3.93 2.86 -5.37
C LEU A 21 -3.97 1.73 -6.40
N SER A 22 -4.97 0.85 -6.37
CA SER A 22 -5.00 -0.32 -7.26
C SER A 22 -5.09 -0.01 -8.76
N PRO A 23 -5.94 0.94 -9.25
CA PRO A 23 -6.00 1.23 -10.67
C PRO A 23 -4.79 2.04 -11.16
N VAL A 24 -4.24 2.91 -10.31
CA VAL A 24 -3.07 3.72 -10.63
C VAL A 24 -1.82 2.84 -10.70
N GLY A 25 -1.65 1.92 -9.75
CA GLY A 25 -0.55 0.95 -9.73
C GLY A 25 -0.54 0.04 -10.95
N LEU A 26 -1.67 -0.57 -11.28
CA LEU A 26 -1.81 -1.42 -12.47
C LEU A 26 -1.56 -0.63 -13.77
N SER A 27 -2.09 0.58 -13.89
CA SER A 27 -1.86 1.43 -15.07
C SER A 27 -0.39 1.83 -15.24
N MET A 28 0.31 2.13 -14.13
CA MET A 28 1.74 2.44 -14.17
C MET A 28 2.56 1.25 -14.65
N VAL A 29 2.30 0.04 -14.14
CA VAL A 29 3.01 -1.17 -14.57
C VAL A 29 2.82 -1.40 -16.06
N SER A 30 1.60 -1.25 -16.58
CA SER A 30 1.33 -1.43 -18.01
C SER A 30 1.93 -0.33 -18.90
N LYS A 31 2.02 0.92 -18.44
CA LYS A 31 2.55 2.05 -19.23
C LYS A 31 4.08 2.14 -19.22
N LEU A 32 4.71 1.84 -18.08
CA LEU A 32 6.16 1.92 -17.93
C LEU A 32 6.88 0.63 -18.34
N ALA A 33 6.16 -0.49 -18.44
CA ALA A 33 6.76 -1.75 -18.84
C ALA A 33 7.19 -1.76 -20.31
N PRO A 34 8.44 -2.15 -20.63
CA PRO A 34 8.83 -2.42 -22.00
C PRO A 34 8.07 -3.64 -22.52
N VAL A 35 7.63 -3.59 -23.78
CA VAL A 35 6.73 -4.60 -24.41
C VAL A 35 7.22 -6.04 -24.24
N ARG A 36 8.55 -6.25 -24.18
CA ARG A 36 9.16 -7.58 -24.02
C ARG A 36 9.08 -8.14 -22.60
N LEU A 37 8.90 -7.30 -21.57
CA LEU A 37 8.89 -7.67 -20.15
C LEU A 37 7.56 -7.36 -19.46
N ALA A 38 6.50 -7.05 -20.21
CA ALA A 38 5.22 -6.64 -19.66
C ALA A 38 4.60 -7.68 -18.71
N SER A 39 4.62 -8.97 -19.09
CA SER A 39 4.13 -10.06 -18.24
C SER A 39 4.99 -10.28 -17.00
N LEU A 40 6.32 -10.11 -17.11
CA LEU A 40 7.24 -10.23 -15.98
C LEU A 40 7.00 -9.12 -14.95
N LEU A 41 6.86 -7.88 -15.38
CA LEU A 41 6.63 -6.74 -14.48
C LEU A 41 5.25 -6.79 -13.81
N MET A 42 4.23 -7.32 -14.49
CA MET A 42 2.96 -7.65 -13.85
C MET A 42 3.13 -8.76 -12.81
N GLY A 43 3.97 -9.77 -13.07
CA GLY A 43 4.37 -10.76 -12.09
C GLY A 43 5.05 -10.15 -10.85
N VAL A 44 5.93 -9.17 -11.05
CA VAL A 44 6.57 -8.42 -9.95
C VAL A 44 5.55 -7.63 -9.14
N TRP A 45 4.57 -7.00 -9.80
CA TRP A 45 3.48 -6.30 -9.11
C TRP A 45 2.68 -7.24 -8.19
N LEU A 46 2.29 -8.41 -8.70
CA LEU A 46 1.59 -9.42 -7.90
C LEU A 46 2.46 -10.01 -6.79
N ALA A 47 3.74 -10.27 -7.06
CA ALA A 47 4.69 -10.74 -6.06
C ALA A 47 4.87 -9.72 -4.93
N GLY A 48 4.86 -8.42 -5.24
CA GLY A 48 4.88 -7.34 -4.25
C GLY A 48 3.71 -7.43 -3.27
N THR A 49 2.49 -7.68 -3.76
CA THR A 49 1.31 -7.91 -2.91
C THR A 49 1.48 -9.14 -2.02
N GLY A 50 2.06 -10.22 -2.56
CA GLY A 50 2.36 -11.43 -1.77
C GLY A 50 3.35 -11.17 -0.64
N VAL A 51 4.43 -10.43 -0.92
CA VAL A 51 5.41 -10.02 0.09
C VAL A 51 4.78 -9.10 1.14
N ALA A 52 3.92 -8.16 0.73
CA ALA A 52 3.18 -7.31 1.67
C ALA A 52 2.32 -8.13 2.63
N GLN A 53 1.64 -9.18 2.14
CA GLN A 53 0.83 -10.07 2.98
C GLN A 53 1.68 -10.88 3.98
N LEU A 54 2.87 -11.34 3.57
CA LEU A 54 3.80 -12.04 4.48
C LEU A 54 4.29 -11.12 5.60
N LEU A 55 4.69 -9.89 5.26
CA LEU A 55 5.10 -8.89 6.25
C LEU A 55 3.96 -8.51 7.19
N ALA A 56 2.74 -8.35 6.68
CA ALA A 56 1.55 -8.11 7.50
C ALA A 56 1.29 -9.25 8.50
N GLY A 57 1.49 -10.50 8.08
CA GLY A 57 1.39 -11.68 8.95
C GLY A 57 2.42 -11.67 10.09
N GLN A 58 3.68 -11.33 9.79
CA GLN A 58 4.71 -11.19 10.82
C GLN A 58 4.41 -10.04 11.78
N LEU A 59 4.00 -8.87 11.28
CA LEU A 59 3.58 -7.73 12.13
C LEU A 59 2.41 -8.11 13.05
N ALA A 60 1.44 -8.87 12.54
CA ALA A 60 0.32 -9.36 13.34
C ALA A 60 0.80 -10.27 14.49
N ALA A 61 1.80 -11.11 14.27
CA ALA A 61 2.41 -11.94 15.33
C ALA A 61 3.10 -11.08 16.41
N PHE A 62 3.80 -10.02 16.03
CA PHE A 62 4.43 -9.08 16.98
C PHE A 62 3.40 -8.29 17.83
N THR A 63 2.16 -8.21 17.39
CA THR A 63 1.06 -7.52 18.09
C THR A 63 0.74 -8.14 19.45
N GLN A 64 1.02 -9.43 19.63
CA GLN A 64 0.84 -10.11 20.91
C GLN A 64 1.91 -9.73 21.97
N SER A 65 3.07 -9.21 21.54
CA SER A 65 4.22 -8.96 22.42
C SER A 65 4.40 -7.48 22.78
N LEU A 66 4.27 -6.57 21.81
CA LEU A 66 4.57 -5.14 21.96
C LEU A 66 3.33 -4.27 22.26
N GLY A 67 2.13 -4.87 22.22
CA GLY A 67 0.88 -4.16 22.44
C GLY A 67 0.34 -3.45 21.20
N TYR A 68 -0.99 -3.30 21.14
CA TYR A 68 -1.71 -2.81 19.96
C TYR A 68 -1.37 -1.36 19.60
N LEU A 69 -1.24 -0.47 20.58
CA LEU A 69 -1.05 0.97 20.33
C LEU A 69 0.31 1.28 19.70
N GLU A 70 1.39 0.62 20.14
CA GLU A 70 2.72 0.85 19.59
C GLU A 70 2.78 0.43 18.12
N ILE A 71 2.26 -0.76 17.80
CA ILE A 71 2.27 -1.27 16.42
C ILE A 71 1.36 -0.45 15.51
N PHE A 72 0.16 -0.05 15.95
CA PHE A 72 -0.68 0.85 15.15
C PHE A 72 0.01 2.20 14.91
N SER A 73 0.65 2.78 15.92
CA SER A 73 1.38 4.05 15.77
C SER A 73 2.54 3.95 14.78
N LEU A 74 3.27 2.83 14.80
CA LEU A 74 4.38 2.56 13.90
C LEU A 74 3.90 2.35 12.46
N ILE A 75 2.85 1.56 12.24
CA ILE A 75 2.25 1.35 10.92
C ILE A 75 1.74 2.68 10.36
N SER A 76 1.02 3.47 11.16
CA SER A 76 0.53 4.78 10.75
C SER A 76 1.68 5.74 10.42
N GLY A 77 2.73 5.77 11.22
CA GLY A 77 3.90 6.61 10.96
C GLY A 77 4.61 6.26 9.65
N VAL A 78 4.85 4.97 9.42
CA VAL A 78 5.52 4.48 8.20
C VAL A 78 4.65 4.70 6.96
N THR A 79 3.34 4.43 7.03
CA THR A 79 2.42 4.63 5.90
C THR A 79 2.29 6.09 5.51
N ILE A 80 2.19 7.01 6.47
CA ILE A 80 2.19 8.45 6.21
C ILE A 80 3.52 8.90 5.60
N GLY A 81 4.65 8.44 6.15
CA GLY A 81 5.98 8.76 5.62
C GLY A 81 6.15 8.33 4.15
N LEU A 82 5.80 7.08 3.84
CA LEU A 82 5.84 6.57 2.46
C LEU A 82 4.85 7.31 1.55
N GLY A 83 3.67 7.66 2.05
CA GLY A 83 2.68 8.46 1.31
C GLY A 83 3.21 9.84 0.94
N LEU A 84 3.88 10.53 1.86
CA LEU A 84 4.51 11.83 1.59
C LEU A 84 5.64 11.72 0.57
N ILE A 85 6.49 10.69 0.67
CA ILE A 85 7.56 10.43 -0.30
C ILE A 85 6.97 10.18 -1.70
N LEU A 86 5.88 9.40 -1.78
CA LEU A 86 5.18 9.15 -3.03
C LEU A 86 4.63 10.44 -3.65
N LEU A 87 4.04 11.34 -2.86
CA LEU A 87 3.54 12.64 -3.32
C LEU A 87 4.66 13.51 -3.92
N LEU A 88 5.84 13.50 -3.31
CA LEU A 88 7.01 14.21 -3.85
C LEU A 88 7.49 13.61 -5.18
N LEU A 89 7.46 12.28 -5.30
CA LEU A 89 7.87 11.56 -6.52
C LEU A 89 6.81 11.59 -7.63
N THR A 90 5.55 11.88 -7.31
CA THR A 90 4.42 11.85 -8.25
C THR A 90 4.69 12.70 -9.48
N LYS A 91 5.24 13.91 -9.31
CA LYS A 91 5.58 14.80 -10.44
C LYS A 91 6.58 14.16 -11.42
N LYS A 92 7.55 13.40 -10.90
CA LYS A 92 8.57 12.71 -11.72
C LYS A 92 7.98 11.46 -12.38
N LEU A 93 7.19 10.69 -11.64
CA LEU A 93 6.53 9.48 -12.14
C LEU A 93 5.58 9.80 -13.31
N VAL A 94 4.72 10.82 -13.15
CA VAL A 94 3.81 11.24 -14.21
C VAL A 94 4.56 11.74 -15.45
N ARG A 95 5.70 12.42 -15.26
CA ARG A 95 6.56 12.86 -16.38
C ARG A 95 7.19 11.68 -17.15
N MET A 96 7.42 10.54 -16.50
CA MET A 96 7.95 9.34 -17.17
C MET A 96 6.86 8.54 -17.90
N MET A 97 5.58 8.80 -17.61
CA MET A 97 4.44 8.13 -18.24
C MET A 97 3.91 8.84 -19.49
N ASN A 98 4.23 10.12 -19.67
CA ASN A 98 3.93 10.94 -20.85
C ASN A 98 5.14 10.96 -21.79
#